data_AF-A0A9E2X8S1-F1
#
_entry.id   AF-A0A9E2X8S1-F1
#
_cell.length_a   1.000
_cell.length_b   1.000
_cell.length_c   1.000
_cell.angle_alpha   90.00
_cell.angle_beta   90.00
_cell.angle_gamma   90.00
#
_symmetry.space_group_name_H-M   'P 1'
#
loop_
_entity.id
_entity.type
_entity.pdbx_description
1 polymer ?
#
loop_
_entity_poly.entity_id
_entity_poly.type
_entity_poly.pdbx_seq_one_letter_code
_entity_poly.pdbx_strand_id
1 'polypeptide(L)'
;MSGWYQRAFPTRLSAQRQAVPEFETTHQGCRLATSVGGVLTGRGADIIIVDDPLKPEEALSQAERQAVNEWFDHTLYSRLNDKQKGAIVLIMHRLHESLPSGLTRGMT
;
A
#
# COMPACT_ATOMS: atom_id res chain seq x y z
N MET A 1 -10.65 -22.73 -16.73
CA MET A 1 -10.76 -22.40 -15.28
C MET A 1 -11.91 -23.18 -14.68
N SER A 2 -11.76 -23.74 -13.47
CA SER A 2 -12.81 -24.55 -12.84
C SER A 2 -14.06 -23.73 -12.51
N GLY A 3 -15.22 -24.37 -12.44
CA GLY A 3 -16.48 -23.71 -12.07
C GLY A 3 -16.46 -23.12 -10.65
N TRP A 4 -15.72 -23.74 -9.72
CA TRP A 4 -15.51 -23.20 -8.37
C TRP A 4 -14.76 -21.87 -8.42
N TYR A 5 -13.67 -21.79 -9.17
CA TYR A 5 -12.83 -20.59 -9.25
C TYR A 5 -13.61 -19.39 -9.80
N GLN A 6 -14.39 -19.61 -10.87
CA GLN A 6 -15.17 -18.55 -11.51
C GLN A 6 -16.26 -17.97 -10.60
N ARG A 7 -16.80 -18.79 -9.67
CA ARG A 7 -17.76 -18.33 -8.66
C ARG A 7 -17.10 -17.60 -7.52
N ALA A 8 -15.95 -18.06 -7.06
CA ALA A 8 -15.21 -17.42 -5.97
C ALA A 8 -14.63 -16.06 -6.38
N PHE A 9 -14.16 -15.95 -7.62
CA PHE A 9 -13.54 -14.73 -8.16
C PHE A 9 -14.31 -14.28 -9.39
N PRO A 10 -15.36 -13.44 -9.24
CA PRO A 10 -16.07 -12.88 -10.39
C PRO A 10 -15.25 -11.83 -11.15
N THR A 11 -14.28 -11.20 -10.47
CA THR A 11 -13.37 -10.20 -11.06
C THR A 11 -12.54 -10.79 -12.19
N ARG A 12 -12.29 -10.00 -13.23
CA ARG A 12 -11.44 -10.38 -14.37
C ARG A 12 -10.34 -9.34 -14.55
N LEU A 13 -9.12 -9.81 -14.81
CA LEU A 13 -8.00 -8.94 -15.17
C LEU A 13 -8.14 -8.52 -16.64
N SER A 14 -7.79 -7.28 -16.93
CA SER A 14 -7.69 -6.78 -18.29
C SER A 14 -6.57 -7.50 -19.03
N ALA A 15 -6.83 -7.91 -20.27
CA ALA A 15 -5.80 -8.48 -21.15
C ALA A 15 -4.79 -7.41 -21.65
N GLN A 16 -5.12 -6.12 -21.48
CA GLN A 16 -4.34 -5.00 -22.03
C GLN A 16 -3.27 -4.48 -21.05
N ARG A 17 -3.44 -4.71 -19.74
CA ARG A 17 -2.48 -4.31 -18.69
C ARG A 17 -2.27 -5.42 -17.68
N GLN A 18 -1.27 -6.25 -17.97
CA GLN A 18 -0.82 -7.37 -17.13
C GLN A 18 0.65 -7.21 -16.74
N ALA A 19 1.10 -5.99 -16.49
CA ALA A 19 2.45 -5.79 -15.98
C ALA A 19 2.51 -6.36 -14.55
N VAL A 20 3.58 -7.08 -14.20
CA VAL A 20 3.76 -7.64 -12.85
C VAL A 20 3.55 -6.61 -11.72
N PRO A 21 4.02 -5.35 -11.85
CA PRO A 21 3.74 -4.34 -10.84
C PRO A 21 2.36 -3.70 -10.97
N GLU A 22 1.69 -3.75 -12.12
CA GLU A 22 0.42 -3.04 -12.36
C GLU A 22 -0.60 -3.97 -13.04
N PHE A 23 -1.64 -4.32 -12.28
CA PHE A 23 -2.80 -5.04 -12.79
C PHE A 23 -3.98 -4.11 -12.88
N GLU A 24 -4.75 -4.23 -13.97
CA GLU A 24 -6.07 -3.62 -14.08
C GLU A 24 -7.13 -4.71 -14.23
N THR A 25 -8.33 -4.41 -13.75
CA THR A 25 -9.51 -5.23 -13.91
C THR A 25 -10.35 -4.73 -15.09
N THR A 26 -11.22 -5.58 -15.63
CA THR A 26 -12.16 -5.19 -16.69
C THR A 26 -13.17 -4.12 -16.26
N HIS A 27 -13.30 -3.89 -14.95
CA HIS A 27 -14.15 -2.87 -14.34
C HIS A 27 -13.34 -1.64 -13.87
N GLN A 28 -12.17 -1.40 -14.46
CA GLN A 28 -11.31 -0.22 -14.21
C GLN A 28 -10.70 -0.10 -12.80
N GLY A 29 -10.92 -1.05 -11.90
CA GLY A 29 -10.12 -1.15 -10.66
C GLY A 29 -8.69 -1.60 -10.96
N CYS A 30 -7.72 -1.16 -10.16
CA CYS A 30 -6.31 -1.47 -10.37
C CYS A 30 -5.57 -1.89 -9.08
N ARG A 31 -4.43 -2.54 -9.24
CA ARG A 31 -3.46 -2.82 -8.18
C ARG A 31 -2.06 -2.44 -8.68
N LEU A 32 -1.40 -1.55 -7.96
CA LEU A 32 -0.03 -1.13 -8.20
C LEU A 32 0.88 -1.63 -7.07
N ALA A 33 2.05 -2.17 -7.43
CA ALA A 33 3.11 -2.59 -6.52
C ALA A 33 4.32 -1.69 -6.71
N THR A 34 4.87 -1.17 -5.61
CA THR A 34 6.08 -0.35 -5.62
C THR A 34 6.80 -0.51 -4.28
N SER A 35 8.07 -0.11 -4.22
CA SER A 35 8.86 -0.13 -3.00
C SER A 35 8.57 1.11 -2.14
N VAL A 36 8.98 1.05 -0.87
CA VAL A 36 9.10 2.25 -0.01
C VAL A 36 10.04 3.24 -0.70
N GLY A 37 9.66 4.52 -0.73
CA GLY A 37 10.37 5.57 -1.48
C GLY A 37 10.26 5.49 -3.01
N GLY A 38 9.54 4.51 -3.56
CA GLY A 38 9.28 4.40 -4.99
C GLY A 38 8.33 5.48 -5.51
N VAL A 39 8.35 5.71 -6.82
CA VAL A 39 7.52 6.73 -7.47
C VAL A 39 6.04 6.34 -7.36
N LEU A 40 5.32 7.04 -6.48
CA LEU A 40 3.85 6.96 -6.31
C LEU A 40 3.12 8.12 -6.99
N THR A 41 3.83 8.97 -7.74
CA THR A 41 3.28 10.23 -8.26
C THR A 41 2.16 10.01 -9.28
N GLY A 42 1.06 10.74 -9.13
CA GLY A 42 -0.07 10.73 -10.06
C GLY A 42 -1.02 9.52 -9.97
N ARG A 43 -0.82 8.62 -9.01
CA ARG A 43 -1.71 7.47 -8.75
C ARG A 43 -2.25 7.53 -7.33
N GLY A 44 -3.57 7.63 -7.20
CA GLY A 44 -4.25 7.53 -5.91
C GLY A 44 -4.74 6.10 -5.66
N ALA A 45 -5.06 5.79 -4.41
CA ALA A 45 -5.55 4.47 -3.99
C ALA A 45 -6.65 4.61 -2.94
N ASP A 46 -7.63 3.70 -2.99
CA ASP A 46 -8.67 3.58 -1.96
C ASP A 46 -8.18 2.74 -0.77
N ILE A 47 -7.27 1.80 -1.04
CA ILE A 47 -6.61 0.97 -0.04
C ILE A 47 -5.11 0.95 -0.34
N ILE A 48 -4.30 1.26 0.67
CA ILE A 48 -2.85 1.18 0.60
C ILE A 48 -2.38 0.11 1.58
N ILE A 49 -1.53 -0.80 1.13
CA ILE A 49 -0.94 -1.84 1.96
C ILE A 49 0.56 -1.59 2.00
N VAL A 50 1.10 -1.47 3.21
CA VAL A 50 2.53 -1.29 3.48
C VAL A 50 3.03 -2.52 4.21
N ASP A 51 4.03 -3.18 3.63
CA ASP A 51 4.64 -4.41 4.16
C ASP A 51 6.08 -4.09 4.55
N ASP A 52 6.41 -4.32 5.83
CA ASP A 52 7.72 -4.12 6.45
C ASP A 52 8.48 -2.89 5.91
N PRO A 53 8.05 -1.66 6.25
CA PRO A 53 8.60 -0.45 5.65
C PRO A 53 10.04 -0.17 6.07
N LEU A 54 10.56 -0.91 7.05
CA LEU A 54 11.88 -0.73 7.63
C LEU A 54 12.44 -2.08 8.07
N LYS A 55 13.69 -2.37 7.74
CA LYS A 55 14.35 -3.60 8.19
C LYS A 55 14.79 -3.48 9.67
N PRO A 56 14.95 -4.61 10.39
CA PRO A 56 15.43 -4.60 11.78
C PRO A 56 16.74 -3.85 12.00
N GLU A 57 17.68 -3.97 11.07
CA GLU A 57 18.99 -3.31 11.13
C GLU A 57 18.86 -1.78 10.97
N GLU A 58 17.96 -1.35 10.08
CA GLU A 58 17.70 0.07 9.78
C GLU A 58 16.94 0.75 10.93
N ALA A 59 16.15 0.00 11.70
CA ALA A 59 15.42 0.51 12.87
C ALA A 59 16.32 1.08 13.97
N LEU A 60 17.59 0.71 14.01
CA LEU A 60 18.57 1.27 14.95
C LEU A 60 19.00 2.68 14.53
N SER A 61 18.93 3.01 13.24
CA SER A 61 19.29 4.32 12.71
C SER A 61 18.15 5.32 12.94
N GLN A 62 18.46 6.47 13.56
CA GLN A 62 17.48 7.55 13.69
C GLN A 62 17.12 8.15 12.33
N ALA A 63 18.09 8.28 11.44
CA ALA A 63 17.89 8.87 10.12
C ALA A 63 16.94 8.01 9.26
N GLU A 64 17.10 6.70 9.26
CA GLU A 64 16.23 5.79 8.51
C GLU A 64 14.79 5.78 9.06
N ARG A 65 14.64 5.77 10.38
CA ARG A 65 13.33 5.89 11.04
C ARG A 65 12.63 7.19 10.64
N GLN A 66 13.36 8.31 10.64
CA GLN A 66 12.82 9.60 10.25
C GLN A 66 12.41 9.61 8.77
N ALA A 67 13.25 9.05 7.88
CA ALA A 67 12.95 8.97 6.46
C ALA A 67 11.68 8.16 6.18
N VAL A 68 11.46 7.03 6.88
CA VAL A 68 10.22 6.24 6.75
C VAL A 68 9.00 7.00 7.26
N ASN A 69 9.12 7.71 8.38
CA ASN A 69 8.03 8.53 8.91
C ASN A 69 7.66 9.67 7.95
N GLU A 70 8.66 10.39 7.43
CA GLU A 70 8.44 11.47 6.46
C GLU A 70 7.83 10.94 5.16
N TRP A 71 8.28 9.78 4.68
CA TRP A 71 7.68 9.11 3.54
C TRP A 71 6.21 8.73 3.80
N PHE A 72 5.91 8.18 4.98
CA PHE A 72 4.54 7.81 5.35
C PHE A 72 3.62 9.05 5.38
N ASP A 73 4.03 10.10 6.09
CA ASP A 73 3.21 11.29 6.33
C ASP A 73 3.03 12.17 5.09
N HIS A 74 4.11 12.37 4.31
CA HIS A 74 4.08 13.30 3.19
C HIS A 74 3.81 12.63 1.84
N THR A 75 4.34 11.41 1.62
CA THR A 75 4.22 10.74 0.33
C THR A 75 3.08 9.75 0.29
N LEU A 76 2.99 8.85 1.27
CA LEU A 76 2.01 7.75 1.23
C LEU A 76 0.61 8.22 1.61
N TYR A 77 0.47 8.99 2.69
CA TYR A 77 -0.82 9.48 3.16
C TYR A 77 -1.53 10.38 2.13
N SER A 78 -0.78 11.12 1.31
CA SER A 78 -1.34 11.95 0.24
C SER A 78 -1.89 11.15 -0.95
N ARG A 79 -1.59 9.84 -1.04
CA ARG A 79 -2.11 8.94 -2.09
C ARG A 79 -3.45 8.33 -1.74
N LEU A 80 -3.88 8.41 -0.48
CA LEU A 80 -5.19 7.92 -0.08
C LEU A 80 -6.28 8.84 -0.66
N ASN A 81 -7.10 8.32 -1.57
CA ASN A 81 -8.09 9.10 -2.32
C ASN A 81 -9.13 9.76 -1.39
N ASP A 82 -9.69 8.96 -0.48
CA ASP A 82 -10.70 9.38 0.48
C ASP A 82 -10.18 9.05 1.89
N LYS A 83 -9.92 10.08 2.68
CA LYS A 83 -9.39 9.90 4.05
C LYS A 83 -10.43 9.34 5.02
N GLN A 84 -11.72 9.45 4.72
CA GLN A 84 -12.79 8.95 5.58
C GLN A 84 -13.15 7.49 5.26
N LYS A 85 -13.14 7.13 3.97
CA LYS A 85 -13.53 5.78 3.50
C LYS A 85 -12.38 4.87 3.16
N GLY A 86 -11.23 5.45 2.80
CA GLY A 86 -10.04 4.71 2.45
C GLY A 86 -9.35 4.11 3.68
N ALA A 87 -8.45 3.17 3.42
CA ALA A 87 -7.68 2.51 4.47
C ALA A 87 -6.19 2.42 4.13
N ILE A 88 -5.35 2.65 5.13
CA ILE A 88 -3.94 2.30 5.10
C ILE A 88 -3.73 1.14 6.05
N VAL A 89 -3.27 0.01 5.51
CA VAL A 89 -2.95 -1.21 6.26
C VAL A 89 -1.45 -1.33 6.35
N LEU A 90 -0.91 -1.11 7.55
CA LEU A 90 0.51 -1.27 7.84
C LEU A 90 0.75 -2.62 8.52
N ILE A 91 1.55 -3.46 7.87
CA ILE A 91 1.95 -4.78 8.34
C ILE A 91 3.46 -4.73 8.60
N MET A 92 3.86 -4.81 9.87
CA MET A 92 5.28 -4.81 10.24
C MET A 92 5.52 -5.42 11.61
N HIS A 93 6.75 -5.89 11.83
CA HIS A 93 7.23 -6.15 13.18
C HIS A 93 7.41 -4.84 13.96
N ARG A 94 7.09 -4.83 15.26
CA ARG A 94 7.36 -3.67 16.11
C ARG A 94 8.83 -3.62 16.48
N LEU A 95 9.61 -2.86 15.69
CA LEU A 95 11.06 -2.76 15.84
C LEU A 95 11.50 -1.61 16.74
N HIS A 96 10.71 -0.53 16.83
CA HIS A 96 10.99 0.63 17.67
C HIS A 96 9.69 1.39 18.03
N GLU A 97 9.65 2.08 19.19
CA GLU A 97 8.46 2.82 19.66
C GLU A 97 8.10 4.02 18.77
N SER A 98 9.09 4.64 18.15
CA SER A 98 8.93 5.80 17.28
C SER A 98 8.39 5.49 15.87
N LEU A 99 8.09 4.23 15.58
CA LEU A 99 7.56 3.81 14.28
C LEU A 99 6.02 3.79 14.32
N PRO A 100 5.35 4.09 13.19
CA PRO A 100 3.91 4.01 13.10
C PRO A 100 3.49 2.57 13.38
N SER A 101 2.42 2.37 14.14
CA SER A 101 1.90 1.03 14.44
C SER A 101 0.38 1.01 14.30
N GLY A 102 -0.15 -0.05 13.69
CA GLY A 102 -1.59 -0.31 13.59
C GLY A 102 -2.29 0.19 12.33
N LEU A 103 -3.60 -0.07 12.26
CA LEU A 103 -4.51 0.39 11.21
C LEU A 103 -4.83 1.87 11.42
N THR A 104 -4.34 2.75 10.54
CA THR A 104 -4.77 4.16 10.51
C THR A 104 -6.01 4.27 9.65
N ARG A 105 -7.18 4.11 10.30
CA ARG A 105 -8.45 4.57 9.74
C ARG A 105 -8.40 6.09 9.83
N GLY A 106 -8.60 6.82 8.72
CA GLY A 106 -8.50 8.29 8.79
C GLY A 106 -9.53 8.84 9.78
N MET A 107 -9.04 9.22 10.96
CA MET A 107 -9.86 9.74 12.04
C MET A 107 -10.16 11.21 11.76
N THR A 108 -11.40 11.46 11.38
CA THR A 108 -12.26 12.44 12.08
C THR A 108 -13.67 11.89 12.15
#